data_AF-A0A526YGX4-F1
#
_entry.id   AF-A0A526YGX4-F1
#
_cell.length_a   1.000
_cell.length_b   1.000
_cell.length_c   1.000
_cell.angle_alpha   90.00
_cell.angle_beta   90.00
_cell.angle_gamma   90.00
#
_symmetry.space_group_name_H-M   'P 1'
#
loop_
_entity.id
_entity.type
_entity.pdbx_description
1 polymer ?
#
loop_
_entity_poly.entity_id
_entity_poly.type
_entity_poly.pdbx_seq_one_letter_code
_entity_poly.pdbx_strand_id
1 'polypeptide(L)' 'VEKNVTLAFATELRDKLAAVGKYDVFMTRETDQFLRLDDRVRIARQHEADLLISIHADTIRVKGLRGATV' A
#
# COMPACT_ATOMS: atom_id res chain seq x y z
N VAL A 1 1.00 -15.42 0.58
CA VAL A 1 1.01 -15.05 2.02
C VAL A 1 1.30 -13.58 2.18
N GLU A 2 2.52 -13.10 1.89
CA GLU A 2 2.90 -11.67 2.01
C GLU A 2 2.00 -10.70 1.23
N LYS A 3 1.78 -10.97 -0.07
CA LYS A 3 0.93 -10.13 -0.94
C LYS A 3 -0.55 -10.05 -0.51
N ASN A 4 -1.04 -11.07 0.19
CA ASN A 4 -2.41 -11.11 0.71
C ASN A 4 -2.50 -10.28 2.00
N VAL A 5 -1.43 -10.31 2.82
CA VAL A 5 -1.32 -9.49 4.03
C VAL A 5 -1.22 -8.01 3.65
N THR A 6 -0.36 -7.65 2.69
CA THR A 6 -0.23 -6.26 2.26
C THR A 6 -1.50 -5.73 1.60
N LEU A 7 -2.18 -6.54 0.78
CA LEU A 7 -3.45 -6.13 0.18
C LEU A 7 -4.54 -5.94 1.25
N ALA A 8 -4.70 -6.89 2.17
CA ALA A 8 -5.69 -6.78 3.24
C ALA A 8 -5.44 -5.56 4.14
N PHE A 9 -4.18 -5.31 4.51
CA PHE A 9 -3.82 -4.13 5.31
C PHE A 9 -4.08 -2.82 4.55
N ALA A 10 -3.71 -2.77 3.27
CA ALA A 10 -3.94 -1.58 2.45
C ALA A 10 -5.43 -1.28 2.25
N THR A 11 -6.26 -2.31 2.06
CA THR A 11 -7.73 -2.17 1.98
C THR A 11 -8.32 -1.63 3.29
N GLU A 12 -7.92 -2.19 4.43
CA GLU A 12 -8.38 -1.70 5.75
C GLU A 12 -7.94 -0.25 6.01
N LEU A 13 -6.71 0.11 5.62
CA LEU A 13 -6.21 1.49 5.74
C LEU A 13 -7.03 2.44 4.85
N ARG A 14 -7.30 2.04 3.60
CA ARG A 14 -8.14 2.81 2.68
C ARG A 14 -9.52 3.07 3.30
N ASP A 15 -10.18 2.03 3.79
CA ASP A 15 -11.54 2.13 4.32
C ASP A 15 -11.60 3.05 5.54
N LYS A 16 -10.59 2.97 6.42
CA LYS A 16 -10.48 3.88 7.58
C LYS A 16 -10.23 5.33 7.17
N LEU A 17 -9.33 5.58 6.22
CA LEU A 17 -9.05 6.93 5.73
C LEU A 17 -10.28 7.53 5.01
N ALA A 18 -10.94 6.74 4.16
CA ALA A 18 -12.15 7.15 3.47
C ALA A 18 -13.30 7.47 4.46
N ALA A 19 -13.44 6.69 5.53
CA ALA A 19 -14.45 6.93 6.56
C ALA A 19 -14.27 8.24 7.35
N VAL A 20 -13.05 8.80 7.39
CA VAL A 20 -12.81 10.13 7.99
C VAL A 20 -13.43 11.25 7.15
N GLY A 21 -13.65 11.02 5.84
CA GLY A 21 -14.30 11.96 4.92
C GLY A 21 -13.46 13.20 4.57
N LYS A 22 -12.18 13.21 4.92
CA LYS A 22 -11.24 14.33 4.63
C LYS A 22 -10.22 14.02 3.54
N TYR A 23 -10.13 12.76 3.14
CA TYR A 23 -9.10 12.27 2.24
C TYR A 23 -9.76 11.62 1.03
N ASP A 24 -9.24 11.92 -0.15
CA ASP A 24 -9.50 11.12 -1.34
C ASP A 24 -8.44 10.03 -1.44
N VAL A 25 -8.86 8.77 -1.49
CA VAL A 25 -7.97 7.62 -1.31
C VAL A 25 -8.06 6.68 -2.50
N PHE A 26 -6.94 6.54 -3.21
CA PHE A 26 -6.81 5.66 -4.37
C PHE A 26 -5.81 4.53 -4.11
N MET A 27 -6.13 3.35 -4.61
CA MET A 27 -5.27 2.17 -4.54
C MET A 27 -4.52 1.98 -5.85
N THR A 28 -3.22 1.67 -5.80
CA THR A 28 -2.47 1.31 -7.03
C THR A 28 -2.87 -0.07 -7.59
N ARG A 29 -3.54 -0.90 -6.78
CA ARG A 29 -4.18 -2.17 -7.18
C ARG A 29 -5.30 -2.53 -6.22
N GLU A 30 -6.34 -3.18 -6.74
CA GLU A 30 -7.44 -3.73 -5.93
C GLU A 30 -7.41 -5.26 -5.84
N THR A 31 -6.66 -5.90 -6.75
CA THR A 31 -6.55 -7.36 -6.83
C THR A 31 -5.11 -7.82 -6.60
N ASP A 32 -4.95 -9.13 -6.56
CA ASP A 32 -3.66 -9.81 -6.49
C ASP A 32 -2.93 -9.83 -7.85
N GLN A 33 -2.70 -8.63 -8.38
CA GLN A 33 -1.96 -8.40 -9.62
C GLN A 33 -0.61 -7.76 -9.34
N PHE A 34 0.39 -8.15 -10.12
CA PHE A 34 1.70 -7.54 -10.08
C PHE A 34 1.67 -6.18 -10.79
N LEU A 35 2.17 -5.13 -10.12
CA LEU A 35 2.51 -3.84 -10.74
C LEU A 35 4.01 -3.57 -10.63
N ARG A 36 4.58 -3.10 -11.75
CA ARG A 36 5.94 -2.58 -11.81
C ARG A 36 6.04 -1.31 -10.95
N LEU A 37 7.26 -0.99 -10.53
CA LEU A 37 7.50 0.20 -9.69
C LEU A 37 7.08 1.49 -10.40
N ASP A 38 7.46 1.64 -11.67
CA ASP A 38 7.15 2.83 -12.47
C ASP A 38 5.64 3.02 -12.68
N ASP A 39 4.88 1.94 -12.78
CA ASP A 39 3.42 2.01 -12.91
C ASP A 39 2.77 2.59 -11.65
N ARG A 40 3.30 2.27 -10.46
CA ARG A 40 2.78 2.81 -9.19
C ARG A 40 2.96 4.32 -9.11
N VAL A 41 4.15 4.79 -9.49
CA VAL A 41 4.47 6.23 -9.53
C VAL A 41 3.61 6.94 -10.58
N ARG A 42 3.42 6.31 -11.74
CA ARG A 42 2.55 6.86 -12.80
C ARG A 42 1.11 7.01 -12.33
N ILE A 43 0.54 5.99 -11.66
CA ILE A 43 -0.81 6.07 -11.10
C ILE A 43 -0.91 7.22 -10.10
N ALA A 44 0.03 7.33 -9.16
CA ALA A 44 0.03 8.41 -8.16
C ALA A 44 0.02 9.80 -8.83
N ARG A 45 0.82 9.99 -9.88
CA ARG A 45 0.86 11.25 -10.64
C ARG A 45 -0.42 11.51 -11.45
N GLN A 46 -1.03 10.47 -12.03
CA GLN A 46 -2.29 10.60 -12.77
C GLN A 46 -3.45 11.02 -11.87
N HIS A 47 -3.43 10.63 -10.61
CA HIS A 47 -4.39 11.06 -9.59
C HIS A 47 -3.95 12.33 -8.85
N GLU A 48 -2.87 12.99 -9.29
CA GLU A 48 -2.32 14.19 -8.63
C GLU A 48 -2.12 14.01 -7.12
N ALA A 49 -1.73 12.80 -6.70
CA ALA A 49 -1.70 12.43 -5.29
C ALA A 49 -0.68 13.27 -4.50
N ASP A 50 -1.12 13.87 -3.40
CA ASP A 50 -0.26 14.61 -2.47
C ASP A 50 0.71 13.68 -1.71
N LEU A 51 0.32 12.41 -1.54
CA LEU A 51 1.10 11.39 -0.81
C LEU A 51 0.96 10.02 -1.45
N LEU A 52 2.09 9.32 -1.58
CA LEU A 52 2.15 7.90 -1.96
C LEU A 52 2.69 7.07 -0.80
N ILE A 53 1.88 6.13 -0.29
CA ILE A 53 2.27 5.18 0.76
C ILE A 53 2.44 3.79 0.14
N SER A 54 3.67 3.25 0.18
CA SER A 54 3.93 1.87 -0.25
C SER A 54 3.93 0.92 0.95
N ILE A 55 3.03 -0.07 0.96
CA ILE A 55 2.91 -1.05 2.05
C ILE A 55 3.61 -2.34 1.67
N HIS A 56 4.56 -2.75 2.51
CA HIS A 56 5.37 -3.94 2.36
C HIS A 56 5.27 -4.82 3.61
N ALA A 57 5.50 -6.13 3.44
CA ALA A 57 5.58 -7.08 4.55
C ALA A 57 6.84 -7.92 4.37
N ASP A 58 7.99 -7.22 4.32
CA ASP A 58 9.25 -7.80 3.91
C ASP A 58 9.69 -8.98 4.80
N THR A 59 10.17 -10.05 4.16
CA THR A 59 10.85 -11.13 4.87
C THR A 59 12.34 -10.79 5.00
N ILE A 60 12.77 -10.35 6.18
CA ILE A 60 14.20 -10.15 6.47
C ILE A 60 14.83 -11.51 6.80
N ARG A 61 16.00 -11.80 6.20
CA ARG A 61 16.69 -13.11 6.30
C ARG A 61 17.27 -13.41 7.69
N VAL A 62 17.24 -12.43 8.60
CA VAL A 62 17.72 -12.54 9.99
C VAL A 62 16.56 -12.92 10.90
N LYS A 63 16.62 -14.13 11.49
CA LYS A 63 15.64 -14.58 12.48
C LYS A 63 15.75 -13.70 13.73
N GLY A 64 14.68 -12.95 14.05
CA GLY A 64 14.56 -12.19 15.29
C GLY A 64 14.20 -10.70 15.12
N LEU A 65 14.42 -10.14 13.93
CA LEU A 65 13.98 -8.77 13.63
C LEU A 65 12.46 -8.74 13.39
N ARG A 66 11.77 -7.93 14.21
CA ARG A 66 10.32 -7.72 14.18
C ARG A 66 10.04 -6.26 14.53
N GLY A 67 9.00 -5.68 13.97
CA GLY A 67 8.60 -4.30 14.22
C GLY A 67 8.06 -3.63 12.97
N ALA A 68 7.35 -2.52 13.15
CA ALA A 68 6.98 -1.65 12.04
C ALA A 68 8.16 -0.74 11.68
N THR A 69 8.41 -0.57 10.39
CA THR A 69 9.44 0.32 9.83
C THR A 69 8.77 1.24 8.81
N VAL A 70 9.22 2.50 8.73
CA VAL A 70 8.77 3.52 7.77
C VAL A 70 9.97 4.02 6.99
#